data_AF-A0A933PY74-F1
#
_entry.id   AF-A0A933PY74-F1
#
_cell.length_a   1.000
_cell.length_b   1.000
_cell.length_c   1.000
_cell.angle_alpha   90.00
_cell.angle_beta   90.00
_cell.angle_gamma   90.00
#
_symmetry.space_group_name_H-M   'P 1'
#
loop_
_entity.id
_entity.type
_entity.pdbx_description
1 polymer ?
#
loop_
_entity_poly.entity_id
_entity_poly.type
_entity_poly.pdbx_seq_one_letter_code
_entity_poly.pdbx_strand_id
1 'polypeptide(L)'
;MALNFKQMFMLVFFFIFLNVIACVPPAIINDYQLKGDAGKAWLMIHETWFRGEYRDILRKHGLEMSCAGCSYIYIDVIFTIDCRGRISGYEIVRENVCGGRASEELRDEMVRYFKSITYPAPLRNMRIKTKLGTGLSC
;
A
#
# COMPACT_ATOMS: atom_id res chain seq x y z
N MET A 1 -3.98 33.04 46.76
CA MET A 1 -4.45 31.64 46.78
C MET A 1 -3.58 30.87 45.78
N ALA A 2 -2.50 30.27 46.26
CA ALA A 2 -1.45 29.69 45.41
C ALA A 2 -1.84 28.27 45.00
N LEU A 3 -1.92 28.00 43.69
CA LEU A 3 -2.07 26.63 43.19
C LEU A 3 -0.80 25.83 43.51
N ASN A 4 -1.00 24.65 44.08
CA ASN A 4 0.07 23.80 44.61
C ASN A 4 0.80 23.07 43.46
N PHE A 5 2.13 22.92 43.56
CA PHE A 5 3.01 22.33 42.53
C PHE A 5 2.54 20.93 42.06
N LYS A 6 1.90 20.16 42.95
CA LYS A 6 1.28 18.86 42.62
C LYS A 6 0.09 18.95 41.67
N GLN A 7 -0.74 20.01 41.75
CA GLN A 7 -1.89 20.20 40.86
C GLN A 7 -1.46 20.59 39.44
N MET A 8 -0.35 21.32 39.31
CA MET A 8 0.21 21.69 38.01
C MET A 8 0.78 20.47 37.25
N PHE A 9 1.40 19.50 37.96
CA PHE A 9 1.96 18.29 37.34
C PHE A 9 0.88 17.31 36.85
N MET A 10 -0.26 17.24 37.54
CA MET A 10 -1.37 16.35 37.18
C MET A 10 -2.12 16.82 35.92
N LEU A 11 -2.23 18.14 35.73
CA LEU A 11 -2.86 18.73 34.53
C LEU A 11 -1.98 18.58 33.27
N VAL A 12 -0.65 18.67 33.40
CA VAL A 12 0.27 18.49 32.27
C VAL A 12 0.27 17.04 31.78
N PHE A 13 0.19 16.04 32.68
CA PHE A 13 0.09 14.63 32.28
C PHE A 13 -1.25 14.29 31.60
N PHE A 14 -2.34 14.96 31.94
CA PHE A 14 -3.66 14.71 31.34
C PHE A 14 -3.76 15.25 29.90
N PHE A 15 -3.04 16.32 29.57
CA PHE A 15 -3.03 16.91 28.21
C PHE A 15 -2.15 16.17 27.20
N ILE A 16 -1.16 15.37 27.64
CA ILE A 16 -0.26 14.66 26.72
C ILE A 16 -0.94 13.43 26.07
N PHE A 17 -2.01 12.90 26.65
CA PHE A 17 -2.68 11.69 26.14
C PHE A 17 -3.80 11.93 25.10
N LEU A 18 -4.26 13.17 24.90
CA LEU A 18 -5.47 13.44 24.10
C LEU A 18 -5.26 13.75 22.62
N ASN A 19 -4.02 13.76 22.12
CA ASN A 19 -3.72 14.00 20.71
C ASN A 19 -3.23 12.76 19.96
N VAL A 20 -3.63 11.56 20.38
CA VAL A 20 -3.64 10.42 19.45
C VAL A 20 -4.89 10.59 18.59
N ILE A 21 -4.80 11.45 17.57
CA ILE A 21 -5.75 11.41 16.45
C ILE A 21 -5.70 9.97 15.97
N ALA A 22 -6.73 9.20 16.31
CA ALA A 22 -6.80 7.80 15.99
C ALA A 22 -6.74 7.72 14.46
N CYS A 23 -5.58 7.30 13.97
CA CYS A 23 -5.29 7.02 12.58
C CYS A 23 -6.06 5.74 12.22
N VAL A 24 -7.39 5.79 12.23
CA VAL A 24 -8.25 4.68 11.87
C VAL A 24 -8.35 4.69 10.36
N PRO A 25 -7.69 3.77 9.65
CA PRO A 25 -7.78 3.74 8.21
C PRO A 25 -9.23 3.33 7.83
N PRO A 26 -9.84 4.01 6.84
CA PRO A 26 -11.24 3.84 6.46
C PRO A 26 -11.50 2.48 5.79
N ALA A 27 -12.72 2.29 5.30
CA ALA A 27 -13.12 1.15 4.48
C ALA A 27 -12.15 0.90 3.31
N ILE A 28 -12.09 -0.35 2.84
CA ILE A 28 -11.27 -0.74 1.68
C ILE A 28 -11.87 -0.11 0.41
N ILE A 29 -11.07 0.65 -0.31
CA ILE A 29 -11.43 1.31 -1.58
C ILE A 29 -10.63 0.63 -2.69
N ASN A 30 -11.28 0.27 -3.79
CA ASN A 30 -10.54 -0.23 -4.97
C ASN A 30 -9.85 0.95 -5.68
N ASP A 31 -8.65 0.74 -6.19
CA ASP A 31 -7.85 1.76 -6.86
C ASP A 31 -8.58 2.51 -7.99
N TYR A 32 -9.39 1.82 -8.79
CA TYR A 32 -10.21 2.41 -9.85
C TYR A 32 -11.32 3.35 -9.34
N GLN A 33 -11.61 3.32 -8.03
CA GLN A 33 -12.59 4.21 -7.40
C GLN A 33 -11.94 5.50 -6.88
N LEU A 34 -10.60 5.59 -6.86
CA LEU A 34 -9.90 6.81 -6.48
C LEU A 34 -10.15 7.91 -7.52
N LYS A 35 -10.51 9.11 -7.05
CA LYS A 35 -10.85 10.27 -7.89
C LYS A 35 -9.97 11.46 -7.54
N GLY A 36 -9.97 12.47 -8.42
CA GLY A 36 -9.24 13.71 -8.20
C GLY A 36 -7.75 13.48 -7.96
N ASP A 37 -7.20 14.19 -6.97
CA ASP A 37 -5.77 14.16 -6.68
C ASP A 37 -5.29 12.80 -6.14
N ALA A 38 -6.13 12.08 -5.40
CA ALA A 38 -5.82 10.73 -4.93
C ALA A 38 -5.67 9.76 -6.12
N GLY A 39 -6.60 9.81 -7.08
CA GLY A 39 -6.53 8.98 -8.28
C GLY A 39 -5.29 9.27 -9.12
N LYS A 40 -4.98 10.55 -9.36
CA LYS A 40 -3.78 10.96 -10.11
C LYS A 40 -2.49 10.52 -9.42
N ALA A 41 -2.38 10.75 -8.11
CA ALA A 41 -1.22 10.37 -7.32
C ALA A 41 -1.01 8.85 -7.35
N TRP A 42 -2.09 8.07 -7.18
CA TRP A 42 -2.03 6.62 -7.21
C TRP A 42 -1.58 6.12 -8.58
N LEU A 43 -2.17 6.65 -9.66
CA LEU A 43 -1.81 6.28 -11.03
C LEU A 43 -0.33 6.53 -11.30
N MET A 44 0.20 7.71 -10.93
CA MET A 44 1.62 8.02 -11.10
C MET A 44 2.54 7.04 -10.35
N ILE A 45 2.21 6.72 -9.11
CA ILE A 45 2.99 5.78 -8.28
C ILE A 45 2.98 4.39 -8.93
N HIS A 46 1.80 3.92 -9.34
CA HIS A 46 1.62 2.60 -9.96
C HIS A 46 2.31 2.51 -11.31
N GLU A 47 2.18 3.53 -12.17
CA GLU A 47 2.87 3.57 -13.46
C GLU A 47 4.39 3.60 -13.31
N THR A 48 4.91 4.33 -12.33
CA THR A 48 6.35 4.37 -12.04
C THR A 48 6.86 2.98 -11.67
N TRP A 49 6.14 2.28 -10.77
CA TRP A 49 6.45 0.90 -10.42
C TRP A 49 6.34 -0.05 -11.62
N PHE A 50 5.26 0.05 -12.39
CA PHE A 50 4.99 -0.87 -13.49
C PHE A 50 6.02 -0.75 -14.61
N ARG A 51 6.44 0.49 -14.92
CA ARG A 51 7.44 0.75 -15.96
C ARG A 51 8.87 0.46 -15.49
N GLY A 52 9.18 0.71 -14.21
CA GLY A 52 10.53 0.57 -13.67
C GLY A 52 10.82 -0.82 -13.09
N GLU A 53 9.98 -1.29 -12.18
CA GLU A 53 10.28 -2.44 -11.33
C GLU A 53 9.68 -3.74 -11.87
N TYR A 54 8.43 -3.71 -12.35
CA TYR A 54 7.67 -4.92 -12.65
C TYR A 54 8.37 -5.82 -13.67
N ARG A 55 8.84 -5.26 -14.79
CA ARG A 55 9.55 -6.04 -15.83
C ARG A 55 10.84 -6.67 -15.30
N ASP A 56 11.57 -5.96 -14.45
CA ASP A 56 12.82 -6.44 -13.88
C ASP A 56 12.59 -7.55 -12.86
N ILE A 57 11.54 -7.42 -12.05
CA ILE A 57 11.08 -8.49 -11.16
C ILE A 57 10.74 -9.75 -11.97
N LEU A 58 9.93 -9.62 -13.03
CA LEU A 58 9.58 -10.79 -13.86
C LEU A 58 10.83 -11.48 -14.43
N ARG A 59 11.75 -10.70 -14.99
CA ARG A 59 13.01 -11.21 -15.54
C ARG A 59 13.86 -11.92 -14.48
N LYS A 60 14.00 -11.36 -13.28
CA LYS A 60 14.79 -11.96 -12.19
C LYS A 60 14.22 -13.32 -11.77
N HIS A 61 12.89 -13.45 -11.77
CA HIS A 61 12.20 -14.70 -11.41
C HIS A 61 11.99 -15.66 -12.60
N GLY A 62 12.56 -15.35 -13.77
CA GLY A 62 12.41 -16.18 -14.98
C GLY A 62 10.95 -16.29 -15.46
N LEU A 63 10.14 -15.27 -15.19
CA LEU A 63 8.73 -15.24 -15.53
C LEU A 63 8.49 -14.47 -16.83
N GLU A 64 7.71 -15.06 -17.73
CA GLU A 64 7.32 -14.45 -18.99
C GLU A 64 5.87 -14.80 -19.29
N MET A 65 5.08 -13.80 -19.72
CA MET A 65 3.70 -14.04 -20.11
C MET A 65 3.61 -14.49 -21.56
N SER A 66 2.80 -15.51 -21.83
CA SER A 66 2.49 -15.99 -23.17
C SER A 66 1.10 -16.63 -23.21
N CYS A 67 0.39 -16.52 -24.34
CA CYS A 67 -0.94 -17.11 -24.51
C CYS A 67 -0.97 -18.64 -24.43
N ALA A 68 0.16 -19.30 -24.70
CA ALA A 68 0.27 -20.75 -24.71
C ALA A 68 0.65 -21.35 -23.34
N GLY A 69 1.07 -20.53 -22.36
CA GLY A 69 1.59 -21.04 -21.09
C GLY A 69 1.21 -20.19 -19.89
N CYS A 70 1.56 -18.91 -19.91
CA CYS A 70 1.39 -18.03 -18.75
C CYS A 70 0.63 -16.75 -19.12
N SER A 71 -0.70 -16.79 -19.07
CA SER A 71 -1.51 -15.61 -19.44
C SER A 71 -1.60 -14.55 -18.34
N TYR A 72 -1.26 -14.88 -17.09
CA TYR A 72 -1.45 -13.98 -15.94
C TYR A 72 -0.27 -14.03 -14.97
N ILE A 73 0.22 -12.85 -14.59
CA ILE A 73 1.16 -12.67 -13.48
C ILE A 73 0.72 -11.45 -12.68
N TYR A 74 -0.04 -11.68 -11.62
CA TYR A 74 -0.51 -10.61 -10.74
C TYR A 74 -0.67 -11.04 -9.29
N ILE A 75 -0.67 -10.04 -8.41
CA ILE A 75 -1.03 -10.13 -6.99
C ILE A 75 -2.01 -8.99 -6.69
N ASP A 76 -3.23 -9.33 -6.30
CA ASP A 76 -4.19 -8.37 -5.76
C ASP A 76 -3.90 -8.17 -4.28
N VAL A 77 -3.60 -6.93 -3.90
CA VAL A 77 -3.19 -6.57 -2.54
C VAL A 77 -4.07 -5.46 -1.98
N ILE A 78 -4.26 -5.44 -0.66
CA ILE A 78 -4.79 -4.30 0.07
C ILE A 78 -3.63 -3.65 0.81
N PHE A 79 -3.27 -2.43 0.44
CA PHE A 79 -2.32 -1.62 1.20
C PHE A 79 -3.04 -0.77 2.23
N THR A 80 -2.52 -0.74 3.45
CA THR A 80 -2.96 0.20 4.49
C THR A 80 -1.91 1.29 4.63
N ILE A 81 -2.28 2.53 4.29
CA ILE A 81 -1.43 3.71 4.36
C ILE A 81 -1.84 4.54 5.58
N ASP A 82 -0.88 4.82 6.46
CA ASP A 82 -1.10 5.58 7.69
C ASP A 82 -1.15 7.11 7.45
N CYS A 83 -1.33 7.86 8.54
CA CYS A 83 -1.39 9.32 8.52
C CYS A 83 -0.05 9.99 8.17
N ARG A 84 1.05 9.24 8.23
CA ARG A 84 2.40 9.68 7.86
C ARG A 84 2.68 9.40 6.38
N GLY A 85 1.78 8.70 5.69
CA GLY A 85 1.97 8.28 4.30
C GLY A 85 2.93 7.10 4.20
N ARG A 86 3.00 6.22 5.19
CA ARG A 86 3.75 4.96 5.11
C ARG A 86 2.78 3.79 5.05
N ILE A 87 3.18 2.71 4.38
CA ILE A 87 2.46 1.45 4.49
C ILE A 87 2.66 0.92 5.91
N SER A 88 1.58 0.81 6.68
CA SER A 88 1.57 0.18 7.99
C SER A 88 1.28 -1.32 7.92
N GLY A 89 0.74 -1.80 6.79
CA GLY A 89 0.48 -3.21 6.54
C GLY A 89 -0.06 -3.47 5.14
N TYR A 90 0.00 -4.73 4.70
CA TYR A 90 -0.61 -5.18 3.47
C TYR A 90 -1.20 -6.58 3.63
N GLU A 91 -2.22 -6.88 2.82
CA GLU A 91 -2.88 -8.18 2.76
C GLU A 91 -2.93 -8.65 1.31
N ILE A 92 -2.59 -9.91 1.06
CA ILE A 92 -2.75 -10.52 -0.26
C ILE A 92 -4.16 -11.09 -0.35
N VAL A 93 -4.96 -10.56 -1.27
CA VAL A 93 -6.34 -10.98 -1.48
C VAL A 93 -6.42 -12.14 -2.46
N ARG A 94 -5.65 -12.06 -3.55
CA ARG A 94 -5.61 -13.06 -4.61
C ARG A 94 -4.28 -12.94 -5.34
N GLU A 95 -3.82 -14.04 -5.90
CA GLU A 95 -2.64 -14.06 -6.77
C GLU A 95 -2.85 -15.09 -7.88
N ASN A 96 -2.17 -14.84 -8.99
CA ASN A 96 -2.02 -15.81 -10.06
C ASN A 96 -0.68 -15.55 -10.73
N VAL A 97 0.22 -16.53 -10.66
CA VAL A 97 1.50 -16.53 -11.36
C VAL A 97 1.53 -17.79 -12.21
N CYS A 98 1.18 -17.66 -13.49
CA CYS A 98 1.10 -18.76 -14.44
C CYS A 98 0.21 -19.93 -13.98
N GLY A 99 -0.93 -19.61 -13.36
CA GLY A 99 -1.87 -20.59 -12.77
C GLY A 99 -1.54 -21.02 -11.34
N GLY A 100 -0.34 -20.68 -10.85
CA GLY A 100 0.12 -20.97 -9.50
C GLY A 100 0.00 -19.79 -8.53
N ARG A 101 0.55 -20.01 -7.33
CA ARG A 101 0.75 -19.00 -6.29
C ARG A 101 2.10 -18.31 -6.46
N ALA A 102 2.21 -17.04 -6.06
CA ALA A 102 3.50 -16.38 -5.99
C ALA A 102 4.34 -16.98 -4.85
N SER A 103 5.64 -17.12 -5.09
CA SER A 103 6.61 -17.41 -4.02
C SER A 103 6.67 -16.24 -3.04
N GLU A 104 7.13 -16.49 -1.81
CA GLU A 104 7.30 -15.41 -0.82
C GLU A 104 8.28 -14.35 -1.30
N GLU A 105 9.40 -14.76 -1.92
CA GLU A 105 10.36 -13.82 -2.49
C GLU A 105 9.70 -12.92 -3.55
N LEU A 106 8.95 -13.50 -4.49
CA LEU A 106 8.26 -12.72 -5.53
C LEU A 106 7.25 -11.73 -4.92
N ARG A 107 6.47 -12.16 -3.92
CA ARG A 107 5.54 -11.27 -3.20
C ARG A 107 6.27 -10.10 -2.59
N ASP A 108 7.38 -10.36 -1.90
CA ASP A 108 8.17 -9.33 -1.24
C ASP A 108 8.78 -8.34 -2.24
N GLU A 109 9.23 -8.82 -3.39
CA GLU A 109 9.75 -7.95 -4.46
C GLU A 109 8.65 -7.06 -5.05
N MET A 110 7.48 -7.64 -5.35
CA MET A 110 6.34 -6.92 -5.92
C MET A 110 5.88 -5.76 -5.03
N VAL A 111 5.91 -5.93 -3.70
CA VAL A 111 5.48 -4.89 -2.75
C VAL A 111 6.62 -3.96 -2.30
N ARG A 112 7.89 -4.27 -2.58
CA ARG A 112 9.07 -3.56 -2.06
C ARG A 112 9.05 -2.07 -2.38
N TYR A 113 8.79 -1.72 -3.63
CA TYR A 113 8.71 -0.33 -4.08
C TYR A 113 7.68 0.45 -3.28
N PHE A 114 6.46 -0.08 -3.16
CA PHE A 114 5.36 0.53 -2.43
C PHE A 114 5.69 0.73 -0.94
N LYS A 115 6.40 -0.22 -0.31
CA LYS A 115 6.88 -0.10 1.08
C LYS A 115 7.95 0.98 1.27
N SER A 116 8.71 1.30 0.21
CA SER A 116 9.86 2.21 0.29
C SER A 116 9.47 3.69 0.25
N ILE A 117 8.41 4.03 -0.50
CA ILE A 117 8.02 5.41 -0.76
C ILE A 117 7.23 6.03 0.39
N THR A 118 7.08 7.36 0.34
CA THR A 118 6.18 8.10 1.21
C THR A 118 5.02 8.66 0.39
N TYR A 119 3.80 8.27 0.75
CA TYR A 119 2.58 8.62 0.04
C TYR A 119 2.16 10.08 0.29
N PRO A 120 1.71 10.78 -0.76
CA PRO A 120 1.26 12.17 -0.66
C PRO A 120 -0.03 12.26 0.16
N ALA A 121 -0.32 13.45 0.69
CA ALA A 121 -1.46 13.70 1.56
C ALA A 121 -2.81 13.11 1.07
N PRO A 122 -3.16 13.17 -0.24
CA PRO A 122 -4.42 12.59 -0.74
C PRO A 122 -4.56 11.07 -0.61
N LEU A 123 -3.47 10.34 -0.33
CA LEU A 123 -3.47 8.88 -0.20
C LEU A 123 -3.24 8.41 1.24
N ARG A 124 -3.07 9.33 2.19
CA ARG A 124 -2.84 9.00 3.61
C ARG A 124 -4.14 8.58 4.27
N ASN A 125 -4.03 7.75 5.32
CA ASN A 125 -5.19 7.17 6.00
C ASN A 125 -6.14 6.47 5.02
N MET A 126 -5.62 5.55 4.21
CA MET A 126 -6.44 4.81 3.23
C MET A 126 -6.13 3.32 3.24
N ARG A 127 -7.14 2.51 2.91
CA ARG A 127 -6.96 1.09 2.57
C ARG A 127 -7.27 0.94 1.09
N ILE A 128 -6.24 0.73 0.28
CA ILE A 128 -6.36 0.70 -1.18
C ILE A 128 -6.18 -0.74 -1.64
N LYS A 129 -7.23 -1.31 -2.24
CA LYS A 129 -7.15 -2.58 -2.96
C LYS A 129 -6.70 -2.32 -4.39
N THR A 130 -5.62 -2.96 -4.81
CA THR A 130 -5.01 -2.76 -6.13
C THR A 130 -4.41 -4.05 -6.67
N LYS A 131 -4.24 -4.11 -7.99
CA LYS A 131 -3.55 -5.20 -8.68
C LYS A 131 -2.10 -4.83 -8.96
N LEU A 132 -1.18 -5.66 -8.48
CA LEU A 132 0.24 -5.61 -8.84
C LEU A 132 0.50 -6.62 -9.95
N GLY A 133 0.64 -6.13 -11.17
CA GLY A 133 0.92 -6.95 -12.35
C GLY A 133 -0.23 -6.94 -13.35
N THR A 134 -0.23 -7.87 -14.29
CA THR A 134 -1.14 -7.84 -15.44
C THR A 134 -1.43 -9.24 -15.98
N GLY A 135 -2.18 -9.30 -17.09
CA GLY A 135 -2.40 -10.48 -17.89
C GLY A 135 -2.61 -10.14 -19.36
N LEU A 136 -2.48 -11.15 -20.21
CA LEU A 136 -2.74 -11.08 -21.63
C LEU A 136 -4.22 -11.36 -21.91
N SER A 137 -4.80 -10.61 -22.83
CA SER A 137 -6.06 -10.98 -23.46
C SER A 137 -5.74 -11.93 -24.60
N CYS A 138 -5.82 -13.22 -24.29
CA CYS A 138 -5.89 -14.33 -25.23
C CYS A 138 -7.31 -14.90 -25.12
#